data_AF-A0A4Q5NK66-F1
#
_entry.id   AF-A0A4Q5NK66-F1
#
_cell.length_a   1.000
_cell.length_b   1.000
_cell.length_c   1.000
_cell.angle_alpha   90.00
_cell.angle_beta   90.00
_cell.angle_gamma   90.00
#
_symmetry.space_group_name_H-M   'P 1'
#
loop_
_entity.id
_entity.type
_entity.pdbx_description
1 polymer ?
#
loop_
_entity_poly.entity_id
_entity_poly.type
_entity_poly.pdbx_seq_one_letter_code
_entity_poly.pdbx_strand_id
1 'polypeptide(L)'
;MIIQLKPAILALTLAGSLAACGENKRTEDAVAEVAQAEPVRTCESIRAQVVLLSERNAATNVNTIVKIYDPKTAKSEPSEIRCSGRAMLSNAEESTVHYRAFQDADGEWLIEFNDKPFEK
;
A
#
# COMPACT_ATOMS: atom_id res chain seq x y z
N MET A 1 -43.99 31.68 5.16
CA MET A 1 -44.84 31.07 4.12
C MET A 1 -44.09 29.87 3.58
N ILE A 2 -44.43 28.68 4.08
CA ILE A 2 -43.73 27.41 3.82
C ILE A 2 -44.64 26.63 2.88
N ILE A 3 -44.16 26.30 1.68
CA ILE A 3 -44.91 25.47 0.72
C ILE A 3 -44.36 24.05 0.81
N GLN A 4 -45.16 23.19 1.44
CA GLN A 4 -45.03 21.74 1.49
C GLN A 4 -45.36 21.14 0.12
N LEU A 5 -44.49 20.29 -0.43
CA LEU A 5 -44.87 19.39 -1.53
C LEU A 5 -44.27 18.00 -1.33
N LYS A 6 -45.16 17.05 -1.04
CA LYS A 6 -45.08 15.58 -1.19
C LYS A 6 -46.53 15.10 -1.38
N PRO A 7 -46.81 13.90 -1.92
CA PRO A 7 -46.06 13.02 -2.82
C PRO A 7 -46.91 12.63 -4.06
N ALA A 8 -46.33 12.01 -5.08
CA ALA A 8 -47.11 11.29 -6.09
C ALA A 8 -46.43 9.96 -6.43
N ILE A 9 -47.01 8.90 -5.87
CA ILE A 9 -46.72 7.49 -6.12
C ILE A 9 -47.38 7.15 -7.46
N LEU A 10 -46.61 6.65 -8.43
CA LEU A 10 -47.17 5.91 -9.58
C LEU A 10 -46.58 4.50 -9.58
N ALA A 11 -47.42 3.55 -9.19
CA ALA A 11 -47.19 2.12 -9.38
C ALA A 11 -47.52 1.76 -10.84
N LEU A 12 -46.60 1.10 -11.53
CA LEU A 12 -46.91 0.34 -12.74
C LEU A 12 -46.53 -1.12 -12.50
N THR A 13 -47.53 -1.93 -12.17
CA THR A 13 -47.46 -3.38 -12.16
C THR A 13 -47.82 -3.90 -13.55
N LEU A 14 -46.89 -4.53 -14.25
CA LEU A 14 -47.22 -5.54 -15.26
C LEU A 14 -46.54 -6.85 -14.90
N ALA A 15 -47.38 -7.79 -14.47
CA ALA A 15 -47.07 -9.20 -14.39
C ALA A 15 -46.94 -9.79 -15.80
N GLY A 16 -45.92 -10.62 -16.00
CA GLY A 16 -45.72 -11.41 -17.21
C GLY A 16 -44.89 -12.64 -16.86
N SER A 17 -45.56 -13.67 -16.34
CA SER A 17 -44.97 -14.96 -15.97
C SER A 17 -44.94 -15.89 -17.19
N LEU A 18 -43.75 -16.33 -17.62
CA LEU A 18 -43.57 -17.60 -18.34
C LEU A 18 -42.29 -18.30 -17.85
N ALA A 19 -42.45 -19.60 -17.64
CA ALA A 19 -41.60 -20.56 -16.96
C ALA A 19 -40.13 -20.64 -17.42
N ALA A 20 -39.24 -20.83 -16.44
CA ALA A 20 -38.12 -21.76 -16.54
C ALA A 20 -37.78 -22.28 -15.13
N CYS A 21 -38.11 -23.55 -14.86
CA CYS A 21 -37.61 -24.31 -13.72
C CYS A 21 -36.12 -24.60 -13.98
N GLY A 22 -35.23 -23.79 -13.41
CA GLY A 22 -33.82 -24.09 -13.28
C GLY A 22 -33.52 -24.45 -11.83
N GLU A 23 -33.57 -25.73 -11.51
CA GLU A 23 -33.08 -26.25 -10.24
C GLU A 23 -31.57 -25.99 -10.18
N ASN A 24 -31.13 -25.07 -9.32
CA ASN A 24 -29.73 -24.91 -9.02
C ASN A 24 -29.57 -24.82 -7.50
N LYS A 25 -29.13 -25.94 -6.92
CA LYS A 25 -28.71 -26.02 -5.52
C LYS A 25 -27.63 -24.97 -5.31
N ARG A 26 -27.99 -23.88 -4.65
CA ARG A 26 -27.02 -22.87 -4.21
C ARG A 26 -26.34 -23.45 -2.98
N THR A 27 -25.25 -24.15 -3.23
CA THR A 27 -24.23 -24.48 -2.24
C THR A 27 -23.97 -23.22 -1.42
N GLU A 28 -24.09 -23.36 -0.10
CA GLU A 28 -23.56 -22.42 0.87
C GLU A 28 -22.05 -22.30 0.61
N ASP A 29 -21.66 -21.33 -0.21
CA ASP A 29 -20.26 -20.94 -0.34
C ASP A 29 -19.85 -20.34 0.99
N ALA A 30 -19.19 -21.18 1.78
CA ALA A 30 -18.35 -20.80 2.89
C ALA A 30 -17.49 -19.61 2.46
N VAL A 31 -17.76 -18.44 3.05
CA VAL A 31 -16.84 -17.32 3.05
C VAL A 31 -15.63 -17.79 3.87
N ALA A 32 -14.69 -18.44 3.18
CA ALA A 32 -13.37 -18.68 3.70
C ALA A 32 -12.78 -17.29 3.98
N GLU A 33 -12.65 -16.97 5.27
CA GLU A 33 -11.90 -15.82 5.75
C GLU A 33 -10.48 -15.94 5.18
N VAL A 34 -10.23 -15.20 4.10
CA VAL A 34 -8.91 -15.11 3.49
C VAL A 34 -8.08 -14.36 4.52
N ALA A 35 -7.36 -15.11 5.36
CA ALA A 35 -6.33 -14.58 6.22
C ALA A 35 -5.44 -13.71 5.34
N GLN A 36 -5.53 -12.39 5.53
CA GLN A 36 -4.78 -11.42 4.74
C GLN A 36 -3.30 -11.74 4.98
N ALA A 37 -2.64 -12.28 3.96
CA ALA A 37 -1.21 -12.55 4.04
C ALA A 37 -0.51 -11.20 4.32
N GLU A 38 0.09 -11.08 5.50
CA GLU A 38 0.93 -9.95 5.87
C GLU A 38 1.90 -9.65 4.71
N PRO A 39 1.95 -8.42 4.19
CA PRO A 39 2.77 -8.12 3.02
C PRO A 39 4.23 -8.42 3.34
N VAL A 40 4.84 -9.31 2.55
CA VAL A 40 6.26 -9.67 2.68
C VAL A 40 7.11 -8.44 2.37
N ARG A 41 7.77 -7.90 3.39
CA ARG A 41 8.65 -6.73 3.27
C ARG A 41 10.06 -7.17 2.90
N THR A 42 10.41 -7.02 1.64
CA THR A 42 11.79 -7.16 1.13
C THR A 42 12.39 -5.80 0.80
N CYS A 43 13.72 -5.73 0.66
CA CYS A 43 14.40 -4.50 0.21
C CYS A 43 13.89 -4.02 -1.15
N GLU A 44 13.58 -4.93 -2.06
CA GLU A 44 12.97 -4.63 -3.36
C GLU A 44 11.57 -4.03 -3.21
N SER A 45 10.76 -4.53 -2.28
CA SER A 45 9.37 -4.09 -2.09
C SER A 45 9.27 -2.67 -1.51
N ILE A 46 10.20 -2.28 -0.65
CA ILE A 46 10.14 -0.98 0.06
C ILE A 46 10.88 0.14 -0.67
N ARG A 47 11.75 -0.16 -1.64
CA ARG A 47 12.54 0.87 -2.36
C ARG A 47 11.69 1.96 -3.02
N ALA A 48 10.52 1.60 -3.54
CA ALA A 48 9.63 2.55 -4.20
C ALA A 48 9.06 3.56 -3.20
N GLN A 49 8.77 3.11 -1.98
CA GLN A 49 8.29 3.99 -0.92
C GLN A 49 9.39 4.94 -0.44
N VAL A 50 10.65 4.47 -0.40
CA VAL A 50 11.80 5.33 -0.10
C VAL A 50 11.97 6.46 -1.13
N VAL A 51 11.84 6.15 -2.42
CA VAL A 51 11.86 7.17 -3.49
C VAL A 51 10.75 8.20 -3.27
N LEU A 52 9.51 7.74 -3.05
CA LEU A 52 8.36 8.63 -2.80
C LEU A 52 8.55 9.50 -1.54
N LEU A 53 9.10 8.94 -0.47
CA LEU A 53 9.39 9.69 0.76
C LEU A 53 10.49 10.73 0.54
N SER A 54 11.52 10.40 -0.25
CA SER A 54 12.57 11.35 -0.61
C SER A 54 12.03 12.53 -1.41
N GLU A 55 11.14 12.28 -2.39
CA GLU A 55 10.46 13.32 -3.16
C GLU A 55 9.57 14.21 -2.28
N ARG A 56 8.82 13.63 -1.33
CA ARG A 56 8.01 14.41 -0.38
C ARG A 56 8.86 15.27 0.54
N ASN A 57 10.07 14.81 0.87
CA ASN A 57 11.04 15.55 1.67
C ASN A 57 11.93 16.48 0.83
N ALA A 58 11.61 16.73 -0.45
CA ALA A 58 12.40 17.61 -1.31
C ALA A 58 12.49 19.05 -0.80
N ALA A 59 11.51 19.52 -0.01
CA ALA A 59 11.55 20.85 0.58
C ALA A 59 12.69 21.04 1.59
N THR A 60 13.21 19.95 2.16
CA THR A 60 14.28 19.97 3.18
C THR A 60 15.61 19.42 2.67
N ASN A 61 15.61 18.70 1.55
CA ASN A 61 16.79 18.03 1.00
C ASN A 61 17.21 18.67 -0.32
N VAL A 62 18.51 18.96 -0.46
CA VAL A 62 19.08 19.55 -1.68
C VAL A 62 18.93 18.62 -2.90
N ASN A 63 18.95 17.31 -2.67
CA ASN A 63 18.82 16.29 -3.69
C ASN A 63 17.82 15.20 -3.27
N THR A 64 16.93 14.82 -4.17
CA THR A 64 16.00 13.70 -3.97
C THR A 64 16.54 12.43 -4.61
N ILE A 65 16.10 11.27 -4.10
CA ILE A 65 16.40 9.96 -4.68
C ILE A 65 15.44 9.73 -5.84
N VAL A 66 15.98 9.50 -7.04
CA VAL A 66 15.21 9.19 -8.26
C VAL A 66 15.06 7.68 -8.42
N LYS A 67 16.09 6.91 -8.05
CA LYS A 67 16.09 5.45 -8.20
C LYS A 67 17.07 4.79 -7.24
N ILE A 68 16.73 3.59 -6.78
CA ILE A 68 17.62 2.71 -5.99
C ILE A 68 17.93 1.45 -6.82
N TYR A 69 19.21 1.25 -7.09
CA TYR A 69 19.78 0.09 -7.78
C TYR A 69 20.32 -0.93 -6.78
N ASP A 70 20.30 -2.19 -7.22
CA ASP A 70 20.98 -3.32 -6.58
C ASP A 70 20.72 -3.37 -5.05
N PRO A 71 19.45 -3.42 -4.61
CA PRO A 71 19.12 -3.43 -3.20
C PRO A 71 19.74 -4.65 -2.51
N LYS A 72 20.31 -4.45 -1.33
CA LYS A 72 20.93 -5.49 -0.51
C LYS A 72 20.33 -5.52 0.87
N THR A 73 19.98 -6.71 1.34
CA THR A 73 19.55 -6.91 2.73
C THR A 73 20.76 -6.92 3.64
N ALA A 74 20.80 -6.00 4.60
CA ALA A 74 21.81 -5.95 5.65
C ALA A 74 21.34 -6.68 6.92
N LYS A 75 20.04 -6.61 7.23
CA LYS A 75 19.42 -7.24 8.39
C LYS A 75 17.97 -7.61 8.06
N SER A 76 17.50 -8.75 8.54
CA SER A 76 16.10 -9.18 8.41
C SER A 76 15.65 -9.87 9.70
N GLU A 77 14.69 -9.26 10.37
CA GLU A 77 14.04 -9.70 11.60
C GLU A 77 12.52 -9.55 11.46
N PRO A 78 11.70 -10.19 12.32
CA PRO A 78 10.24 -10.13 12.20
C PRO A 78 9.65 -8.70 12.18
N SER A 79 10.24 -7.79 12.94
CA SER A 79 9.78 -6.41 13.10
C SER A 79 10.69 -5.37 12.44
N GLU A 80 11.73 -5.80 11.70
CA GLU A 80 12.69 -4.89 11.05
C GLU A 80 13.37 -5.54 9.83
N ILE A 81 13.44 -4.81 8.73
CA ILE A 81 14.36 -5.11 7.62
C ILE A 81 15.23 -3.89 7.36
N ARG A 82 16.56 -4.07 7.33
CA ARG A 82 17.53 -3.03 6.98
C ARG A 82 18.14 -3.35 5.64
N CYS A 83 18.24 -2.34 4.80
CA CYS A 83 18.65 -2.44 3.42
C CYS A 83 19.68 -1.37 3.07
N SER A 84 20.43 -1.62 2.01
CA SER A 84 21.25 -0.61 1.33
C SER A 84 21.13 -0.74 -0.18
N GLY A 85 21.56 0.28 -0.91
CA GLY A 85 21.62 0.25 -2.36
C GLY A 85 22.35 1.47 -2.91
N ARG A 86 22.65 1.45 -4.21
CA ARG A 86 23.12 2.66 -4.90
C ARG A 86 21.91 3.49 -5.30
N ALA A 87 21.88 4.76 -4.91
CA ALA A 87 20.86 5.72 -5.28
C ALA A 87 21.36 6.64 -6.40
N MET A 88 20.51 6.88 -7.40
CA MET A 88 20.65 8.02 -8.31
C MET A 88 19.91 9.21 -7.69
N LEU A 89 20.59 10.34 -7.61
CA LEU A 89 20.04 11.58 -7.08
C LEU A 89 19.53 12.49 -8.21
N SER A 90 18.70 13.47 -7.87
CA SER A 90 18.11 14.43 -8.81
C SER A 90 19.13 15.30 -9.54
N ASN A 91 20.34 15.45 -9.00
CA ASN A 91 21.47 16.14 -9.63
C ASN A 91 22.36 15.22 -10.49
N ALA A 92 21.90 14.00 -10.78
CA ALA A 92 22.63 12.97 -11.51
C ALA A 92 23.89 12.41 -10.81
N GLU A 93 24.10 12.74 -9.53
CA GLU A 93 25.12 12.08 -8.71
C GLU A 93 24.61 10.72 -8.22
N GLU A 94 25.54 9.80 -8.02
CA GLU A 94 25.26 8.54 -7.35
C GLU A 94 25.79 8.55 -5.91
N SER A 95 25.01 8.00 -4.98
CA SER A 95 25.42 7.81 -3.59
C SER A 95 24.93 6.48 -3.03
N THR A 96 25.45 6.06 -1.89
CA THR A 96 24.86 4.93 -1.15
C THR A 96 23.71 5.44 -0.31
N VAL A 97 22.57 4.75 -0.35
CA VAL A 97 21.46 4.97 0.56
C VAL A 97 21.28 3.76 1.45
N HIS A 98 20.99 4.02 2.72
CA HIS A 98 20.54 3.04 3.70
C HIS A 98 19.08 3.29 3.97
N TYR A 99 18.27 2.24 3.99
CA TYR A 99 16.84 2.36 4.30
C TYR A 99 16.36 1.15 5.08
N ARG A 100 15.31 1.34 5.87
CA ARG A 100 14.72 0.28 6.68
C ARG A 100 13.21 0.39 6.69
N ALA A 101 12.56 -0.75 6.88
CA ALA A 101 11.20 -0.80 7.36
C ALA A 101 11.22 -1.44 8.76
N PHE A 102 10.52 -0.85 9.72
CA PHE A 102 10.48 -1.33 11.10
C PHE A 102 9.11 -1.06 11.71
N GLN A 103 8.73 -1.87 12.70
CA GLN A 103 7.53 -1.61 13.51
C GLN A 103 7.86 -0.64 14.65
N ASP A 104 6.99 0.34 14.87
CA ASP A 104 7.03 1.18 16.06
C ASP A 104 6.37 0.49 17.27
N ALA A 105 6.17 1.26 18.35
CA ALA A 105 5.59 0.75 19.60
C ALA A 105 4.12 0.31 19.46
N ASP A 106 3.40 0.87 18.49
CA ASP A 106 1.99 0.55 18.21
C ASP A 106 1.87 -0.60 17.19
N GLY A 107 3.00 -1.11 16.70
CA GLY A 107 3.07 -2.16 15.69
C GLY A 107 2.90 -1.65 14.26
N GLU A 108 2.83 -0.32 14.07
CA GLU A 108 2.73 0.30 12.75
C GLU A 108 4.07 0.23 12.02
N TRP A 109 4.01 -0.08 10.74
CA TRP A 109 5.21 -0.17 9.92
C TRP A 109 5.61 1.21 9.40
N LEU A 110 6.80 1.64 9.79
CA LEU A 110 7.44 2.87 9.34
C LEU A 110 8.56 2.56 8.35
N ILE A 111 8.84 3.53 7.48
CA ILE A 111 9.96 3.49 6.55
C ILE A 111 10.84 4.71 6.80
N GLU A 112 12.14 4.46 6.88
CA GLU A 112 13.16 5.48 7.06
C GLU A 112 14.30 5.26 6.07
N PHE A 113 14.96 6.34 5.65
CA PHE A 113 16.15 6.29 4.83
C PHE A 113 17.17 7.35 5.24
N ASN A 114 18.44 7.08 5.02
CA ASN A 114 19.56 7.95 5.39
C ASN A 114 20.79 7.71 4.48
N ASP A 115 21.74 8.64 4.48
CA ASP A 115 23.04 8.51 3.81
C ASP A 115 24.02 7.63 4.61
N LYS A 116 23.77 7.47 5.92
CA LYS A 116 24.56 6.65 6.84
C LYS A 116 23.85 5.34 7.22
N PRO A 117 24.61 4.28 7.53
CA PRO A 117 24.04 3.06 8.08
C PRO A 117 23.30 3.31 9.40
N PHE A 118 22.19 2.60 9.62
CA PHE A 118 21.54 2.57 10.93
C PHE A 118 22.41 1.86 11.95
N GLU A 119 22.66 2.50 13.10
CA GLU A 119 23.38 1.88 14.22
C GLU A 119 22.65 0.61 14.69
N LYS A 120 23.42 -0.34 15.23
CA LYS A 120 22.94 -1.68 15.57
C LYS A 120 21.87 -1.63 16.67
#